data_AF-A0A9D2CIQ6-F1
#
_entry.id   AF-A0A9D2CIQ6-F1
#
_cell.length_a   1.000
_cell.length_b   1.000
_cell.length_c   1.000
_cell.angle_alpha   90.00
_cell.angle_beta   90.00
_cell.angle_gamma   90.00
#
_symmetry.space_group_name_H-M   'P 1'
#
loop_
_entity.id
_entity.type
_entity.pdbx_description
1 polymer ?
#
loop_
_entity_poly.entity_id
_entity_poly.type
_entity_poly.pdbx_seq_one_letter_code
_entity_poly.pdbx_strand_id
1 'polypeptide(L)'
;MVKMLVLVRHGAPEATSPTGSDLDRRLTDSGARSLRAAYPRTFALLGDNPSVSVWSSPAVRALETADVVAAAVGVEDIEVRQSLYAQDGAAFIAELEASDAPCVIAVGHAPFVDTMAARLAGSCPSFGKGTVAAIDLPEGPSGCGNLRWYVAGPECASWEELAIVERVLAESADDLVGCTKAFLKSPDEPSALLEFRVAIRRVRSLLQFLEPWQAKKQNRRCEHILKELQVASAHLRALDILSEAVDGLVESGELGENCLLPMACAKERALECSSLVTLMHKRHAAKDLKRLARDLGCLSWKSKVAERGLTAEDFRARFDAEFNEVDEDLFGLDLRDGDAVYVARRDTKEMRYVAERLGEVLGPERAQMSEALDEIQRELGALSDARSNKQLAEECAKSPRFRGVRADLGVVARDQAEVVSAITSGMERREADARPARTTDAEDEE
;
A
#
# COMPACT_ATOMS: atom_id res chain seq x y z
N MET A 1 -28.69 -24.54 35.25
CA MET A 1 -29.50 -24.72 34.02
C MET A 1 -29.42 -23.49 33.15
N VAL A 2 -29.02 -23.69 31.89
CA VAL A 2 -28.85 -22.65 30.88
C VAL A 2 -30.19 -22.00 30.55
N LYS A 3 -30.25 -20.67 30.68
CA LYS A 3 -31.42 -19.84 30.34
C LYS A 3 -31.21 -18.99 29.08
N MET A 4 -29.96 -18.85 28.64
CA MET A 4 -29.60 -18.16 27.42
C MET A 4 -28.52 -18.94 26.69
N LEU A 5 -28.70 -19.15 25.39
CA LEU A 5 -27.70 -19.73 24.50
C LEU A 5 -27.30 -18.69 23.45
N VAL A 6 -26.01 -18.42 23.34
CA VAL A 6 -25.44 -17.60 22.27
C VAL A 6 -24.71 -18.50 21.30
N LEU A 7 -25.24 -18.66 20.09
CA LEU A 7 -24.59 -19.41 19.02
C LEU A 7 -23.68 -18.48 18.22
N VAL A 8 -22.47 -18.95 17.95
CA VAL A 8 -21.46 -18.24 17.14
C VAL A 8 -20.99 -19.16 16.02
N ARG A 9 -21.04 -18.71 14.77
CA ARG A 9 -20.28 -19.36 13.69
C ARG A 9 -18.84 -18.87 13.72
N HIS A 10 -17.87 -19.76 13.58
CA HIS A 10 -16.46 -19.36 13.49
C HIS A 10 -16.20 -18.28 12.42
N GLY A 11 -15.15 -17.48 12.62
CA GLY A 11 -14.68 -16.46 11.68
C GLY A 11 -14.14 -17.02 10.36
N ALA A 12 -13.64 -16.14 9.48
CA ALA A 12 -13.11 -16.53 8.18
C ALA A 12 -11.85 -17.40 8.32
N PRO A 13 -11.88 -18.67 7.85
CA PRO A 13 -10.72 -19.54 7.91
C PRO A 13 -9.82 -19.42 6.67
N GLU A 14 -8.56 -19.78 6.82
CA GLU A 14 -7.62 -20.01 5.72
C GLU A 14 -8.20 -21.03 4.72
N ALA A 15 -7.84 -20.91 3.44
CA ALA A 15 -8.29 -21.84 2.41
C ALA A 15 -7.77 -23.27 2.66
N THR A 16 -6.51 -23.37 3.05
CA THR A 16 -5.81 -24.62 3.37
C THR A 16 -4.95 -24.42 4.61
N SER A 17 -4.71 -25.50 5.37
CA SER A 17 -3.78 -25.49 6.51
C SER A 17 -2.39 -26.00 6.07
N PRO A 18 -1.32 -25.67 6.80
CA PRO A 18 0.01 -26.22 6.52
C PRO A 18 0.10 -27.75 6.59
N THR A 19 -0.79 -28.39 7.37
CA THR A 19 -0.86 -29.85 7.54
C THR A 19 -1.79 -30.52 6.51
N GLY A 20 -2.59 -29.74 5.78
CA GLY A 20 -3.65 -30.23 4.89
C GLY A 20 -4.92 -30.70 5.62
N SER A 21 -4.95 -30.72 6.95
CA SER A 21 -6.11 -31.11 7.75
C SER A 21 -7.11 -29.95 7.88
N ASP A 22 -8.41 -30.20 7.69
CA ASP A 22 -9.45 -29.17 7.89
C ASP A 22 -9.52 -28.68 9.34
N LEU A 23 -9.26 -29.57 10.32
CA LEU A 23 -9.25 -29.22 11.74
C LEU A 23 -8.22 -28.15 12.07
N ASP A 24 -7.09 -28.15 11.35
CA ASP A 24 -5.94 -27.29 11.63
C ASP A 24 -6.01 -25.94 10.91
N ARG A 25 -7.06 -25.71 10.10
CA ARG A 25 -7.25 -24.42 9.41
C ARG A 25 -7.47 -23.34 10.46
N ARG A 26 -6.59 -22.34 10.45
CA ARG A 26 -6.66 -21.14 11.29
C ARG A 26 -7.63 -20.13 10.70
N LEU A 27 -7.96 -19.12 11.48
CA LEU A 27 -8.51 -17.88 10.95
C LEU A 27 -7.48 -17.20 10.04
N THR A 28 -7.95 -16.53 8.99
CA THR A 28 -7.10 -15.58 8.27
C THR A 28 -6.76 -14.40 9.20
N ASP A 29 -5.65 -13.71 8.94
CA ASP A 29 -5.29 -12.50 9.69
C ASP A 29 -6.41 -11.44 9.62
N SER A 30 -7.01 -11.26 8.44
CA SER A 30 -8.18 -10.39 8.23
C SER A 30 -9.40 -10.83 9.04
N GLY A 31 -9.68 -12.13 9.04
CA GLY A 31 -10.76 -12.75 9.81
C GLY A 31 -10.59 -12.47 11.31
N ALA A 32 -9.43 -12.79 11.87
CA ALA A 32 -9.14 -12.57 13.27
C ALA A 32 -9.17 -11.07 13.65
N ARG A 33 -8.65 -10.17 12.80
CA ARG A 33 -8.74 -8.71 13.02
C ARG A 33 -10.19 -8.22 13.02
N SER A 34 -11.00 -8.65 12.06
CA SER A 34 -12.41 -8.26 11.96
C SER A 34 -13.23 -8.69 13.19
N LEU A 35 -13.00 -9.90 13.72
CA LEU A 35 -13.66 -10.38 14.93
C LEU A 35 -13.27 -9.54 16.15
N ARG A 36 -11.96 -9.28 16.36
CA ARG A 36 -11.47 -8.49 17.50
C ARG A 36 -12.01 -7.06 17.49
N ALA A 37 -12.26 -6.49 16.31
CA ALA A 37 -12.86 -5.18 16.18
C ALA A 37 -14.38 -5.18 16.49
N ALA A 38 -15.12 -6.20 16.05
CA ALA A 38 -16.58 -6.25 16.14
C ALA A 38 -17.10 -6.80 17.48
N TYR A 39 -16.50 -7.88 17.98
CA TYR A 39 -17.01 -8.66 19.10
C TYR A 39 -17.18 -7.88 20.41
N PRO A 40 -16.30 -6.93 20.80
CA PRO A 40 -16.54 -6.12 21.99
C PRO A 40 -17.90 -5.40 21.98
N ARG A 41 -18.34 -4.88 20.82
CA ARG A 41 -19.66 -4.24 20.69
C ARG A 41 -20.80 -5.25 20.64
N THR A 42 -20.60 -6.38 19.96
CA THR A 42 -21.60 -7.46 19.88
C THR A 42 -21.90 -8.05 21.24
N PHE A 43 -20.87 -8.41 22.01
CA PHE A 43 -21.05 -9.07 23.31
C PHE A 43 -21.42 -8.09 24.43
N ALA A 44 -21.25 -6.78 24.25
CA ALA A 44 -21.83 -5.78 25.16
C ALA A 44 -23.37 -5.85 25.22
N LEU A 45 -24.04 -6.46 24.23
CA LEU A 45 -25.49 -6.71 24.25
C LEU A 45 -25.94 -7.70 25.33
N LEU A 46 -25.01 -8.44 25.94
CA LEU A 46 -25.28 -9.32 27.08
C LEU A 46 -25.50 -8.53 28.40
N GLY A 47 -25.14 -7.24 28.42
CA GLY A 47 -25.16 -6.40 29.61
C GLY A 47 -23.88 -6.52 30.45
N ASP A 48 -23.89 -5.90 31.63
CA ASP A 48 -22.71 -5.81 32.49
C ASP A 48 -22.46 -7.14 33.25
N ASN A 49 -21.21 -7.63 33.23
CA ASN A 49 -20.73 -8.83 33.94
C ASN A 49 -21.63 -10.07 33.79
N PRO A 50 -21.87 -10.56 32.56
CA PRO A 50 -22.71 -11.73 32.36
C PRO A 50 -21.98 -12.98 32.87
N SER A 51 -22.66 -13.79 33.68
CA SER A 51 -22.16 -15.10 34.11
C SER A 51 -22.24 -16.09 32.94
N VAL A 52 -21.19 -16.17 32.14
CA VAL A 52 -21.14 -16.95 30.89
C VAL A 52 -20.12 -18.09 30.98
N SER A 53 -20.42 -19.20 30.32
CA SER A 53 -19.41 -20.21 29.94
C SER A 53 -19.21 -20.19 28.43
N VAL A 54 -17.95 -20.20 27.99
CA VAL A 54 -17.57 -20.16 26.57
C VAL A 54 -17.20 -21.56 26.12
N TRP A 55 -17.93 -22.08 25.12
CA TRP A 55 -17.72 -23.39 24.54
C TRP A 55 -17.21 -23.27 23.11
N SER A 56 -16.35 -24.21 22.71
CA SER A 56 -15.83 -24.25 21.34
C SER A 56 -15.81 -25.66 20.78
N SER A 57 -16.04 -25.76 19.46
CA SER A 57 -15.57 -26.88 18.67
C SER A 57 -14.04 -27.02 18.76
N PRO A 58 -13.47 -28.25 18.73
CA PRO A 58 -12.02 -28.49 18.69
C PRO A 58 -11.30 -27.97 17.43
N ALA A 59 -12.00 -27.56 16.37
CA ALA A 59 -11.35 -27.01 15.18
C ALA A 59 -10.61 -25.70 15.50
N VAL A 60 -9.40 -25.52 14.98
CA VAL A 60 -8.52 -24.38 15.33
C VAL A 60 -9.19 -23.02 15.08
N ARG A 61 -9.79 -22.81 13.91
CA ARG A 61 -10.59 -21.60 13.61
C ARG A 61 -11.72 -21.31 14.61
N ALA A 62 -12.31 -22.35 15.20
CA ALA A 62 -13.38 -22.19 16.18
C ALA A 62 -12.79 -21.83 17.55
N LEU A 63 -11.69 -22.47 17.95
CA LEU A 63 -10.92 -22.13 19.15
C LEU A 63 -10.42 -20.68 19.09
N GLU A 64 -9.80 -20.28 17.99
CA GLU A 64 -9.32 -18.89 17.79
C GLU A 64 -10.49 -17.89 17.78
N THR A 65 -11.67 -18.28 17.30
CA THR A 65 -12.88 -17.44 17.42
C THR A 65 -13.33 -17.35 18.87
N ALA A 66 -13.34 -18.47 19.60
CA ALA A 66 -13.70 -18.55 21.01
C ALA A 66 -12.75 -17.74 21.90
N ASP A 67 -11.45 -17.70 21.59
CA ASP A 67 -10.47 -16.83 22.25
C ASP A 67 -10.87 -15.36 22.14
N VAL A 68 -11.31 -14.92 20.95
CA VAL A 68 -11.78 -13.54 20.74
C VAL A 68 -13.08 -13.27 21.50
N VAL A 69 -13.99 -14.25 21.56
CA VAL A 69 -15.21 -14.16 22.38
C VAL A 69 -14.85 -14.02 23.85
N ALA A 70 -14.01 -14.92 24.37
CA ALA A 70 -13.60 -14.99 25.77
C ALA A 70 -12.96 -13.67 26.22
N ALA A 71 -12.06 -13.11 25.39
CA ALA A 71 -11.48 -11.79 25.62
C ALA A 71 -12.54 -10.65 25.64
N ALA A 72 -13.57 -10.73 24.79
CA ALA A 72 -14.64 -9.72 24.73
C ALA A 72 -15.59 -9.77 25.93
N VAL A 73 -15.80 -10.95 26.53
CA VAL A 73 -16.68 -11.13 27.72
C VAL A 73 -15.90 -11.19 29.05
N GLY A 74 -14.57 -11.19 29.01
CA GLY A 74 -13.72 -11.22 30.20
C GLY A 74 -13.64 -12.58 30.89
N VAL A 75 -13.69 -13.68 30.12
CA VAL A 75 -13.54 -15.05 30.61
C VAL A 75 -12.21 -15.64 30.11
N GLU A 76 -11.56 -16.47 30.93
CA GLU A 76 -10.29 -17.12 30.58
C GLU A 76 -10.47 -18.56 30.08
N ASP A 77 -11.47 -19.28 30.62
CA ASP A 77 -11.69 -20.69 30.32
C ASP A 77 -12.57 -20.91 29.09
N ILE A 78 -12.09 -21.75 28.17
CA ILE A 78 -12.85 -22.23 27.01
C ILE A 78 -13.05 -23.74 27.16
N GLU A 79 -14.30 -24.17 27.20
CA GLU A 79 -14.66 -25.58 27.27
C GLU A 79 -14.79 -26.18 25.87
N VAL A 80 -13.95 -27.15 25.53
CA VAL A 80 -14.00 -27.81 24.23
C VAL A 80 -15.08 -28.88 24.23
N ARG A 81 -16.02 -28.80 23.28
CA ARG A 81 -17.13 -29.76 23.12
C ARG A 81 -17.06 -30.45 21.77
N GLN A 82 -16.93 -31.78 21.80
CA GLN A 82 -16.88 -32.60 20.58
C GLN A 82 -18.21 -32.56 19.80
N SER A 83 -19.34 -32.38 20.50
CA SER A 83 -20.68 -32.24 19.92
C SER A 83 -20.75 -31.13 18.86
N LEU A 84 -20.05 -30.01 19.09
CA LEU A 84 -19.98 -28.86 18.19
C LEU A 84 -19.25 -29.15 16.87
N TYR A 85 -18.24 -30.04 16.90
CA TYR A 85 -17.52 -30.47 15.70
C TYR A 85 -18.22 -31.64 14.99
N ALA A 86 -18.68 -32.63 15.77
CA ALA A 86 -19.44 -33.77 15.26
C ALA A 86 -20.83 -33.36 14.75
N GLN A 87 -21.28 -32.13 15.05
CA GLN A 87 -22.59 -31.59 14.72
C GLN A 87 -23.74 -32.42 15.33
N ASP A 88 -23.51 -32.96 16.53
CA ASP A 88 -24.47 -33.79 17.25
C ASP A 88 -25.39 -32.93 18.12
N GLY A 89 -26.57 -32.61 17.59
CA GLY A 89 -27.55 -31.78 18.28
C GLY A 89 -28.23 -32.46 19.47
N ALA A 90 -28.20 -33.79 19.59
CA ALA A 90 -28.74 -34.46 20.78
C ALA A 90 -27.74 -34.41 21.92
N ALA A 91 -26.47 -34.71 21.65
CA ALA A 91 -25.38 -34.59 22.60
C ALA A 91 -25.22 -33.13 23.09
N PHE A 92 -25.27 -32.16 22.17
CA PHE A 92 -25.15 -30.74 22.52
C PHE A 92 -26.27 -30.26 23.48
N ILE A 93 -27.51 -30.71 23.27
CA ILE A 93 -28.63 -30.35 24.16
C ILE A 93 -28.46 -31.01 25.54
N ALA A 94 -28.05 -32.27 25.60
CA ALA A 94 -27.73 -32.94 26.86
C ALA A 94 -26.58 -32.25 27.61
N GLU A 95 -25.54 -31.81 26.90
CA GLU A 95 -24.45 -31.02 27.48
C GLU A 95 -24.97 -29.68 28.06
N LEU A 96 -25.86 -28.97 27.35
CA LEU A 96 -26.47 -27.73 27.82
C LEU A 96 -27.36 -27.96 29.06
N GLU A 97 -28.09 -29.07 29.13
CA GLU A 97 -28.92 -29.42 30.29
C GLU A 97 -28.07 -29.72 31.53
N ALA A 98 -26.92 -30.37 31.34
CA ALA A 98 -25.97 -30.68 32.39
C ALA A 98 -25.18 -29.45 32.89
N SER A 99 -25.25 -28.32 32.18
CA SER A 99 -24.53 -27.10 32.54
C SER A 99 -25.27 -26.25 33.58
N ASP A 100 -24.53 -25.85 34.61
CA ASP A 100 -25.02 -24.93 35.65
C ASP A 100 -24.89 -23.45 35.25
N ALA A 101 -24.16 -23.14 34.17
CA ALA A 101 -24.01 -21.78 33.68
C ALA A 101 -25.38 -21.20 33.26
N PRO A 102 -25.73 -19.97 33.65
CA PRO A 102 -27.00 -19.37 33.25
C PRO A 102 -26.98 -18.95 31.77
N CYS A 103 -25.81 -18.65 31.20
CA CYS A 103 -25.61 -18.37 29.80
C CYS A 103 -24.44 -19.18 29.24
N VAL A 104 -24.62 -19.78 28.07
CA VAL A 104 -23.55 -20.48 27.33
C VAL A 104 -23.34 -19.78 25.98
N ILE A 105 -22.09 -19.50 25.63
CA ILE A 105 -21.69 -19.01 24.32
C ILE A 105 -21.00 -20.15 23.58
N ALA A 106 -21.62 -20.70 22.55
CA ALA A 106 -21.11 -21.87 21.84
C ALA A 106 -20.63 -21.51 20.42
N VAL A 107 -19.33 -21.73 20.17
CA VAL A 107 -18.67 -21.49 18.88
C VAL A 107 -18.61 -22.76 18.05
N GLY A 108 -19.30 -22.77 16.92
CA GLY A 108 -19.44 -23.93 16.05
C GLY A 108 -19.37 -23.62 14.56
N HIS A 109 -19.91 -24.53 13.76
CA HIS A 109 -19.83 -24.52 12.30
C HIS A 109 -21.22 -24.46 11.66
N ALA A 110 -21.30 -23.97 10.42
CA ALA A 110 -22.45 -24.24 9.57
C ALA A 110 -22.30 -25.66 8.97
N PRO A 111 -23.39 -26.43 8.79
CA PRO A 111 -24.80 -26.07 9.00
C PRO A 111 -25.33 -26.26 10.44
N PHE A 112 -24.51 -26.75 11.39
CA PHE A 112 -24.96 -27.04 12.75
C PHE A 112 -25.59 -25.85 13.47
N VAL A 113 -24.93 -24.68 13.46
CA VAL A 113 -25.43 -23.47 14.14
C VAL A 113 -26.77 -22.99 13.54
N ASP A 114 -26.93 -23.06 12.22
CA ASP A 114 -28.17 -22.74 11.53
C ASP A 114 -29.30 -23.69 11.94
N THR A 115 -29.00 -25.00 11.94
CA THR A 115 -29.94 -26.05 12.33
C THR A 115 -30.37 -25.90 13.78
N MET A 116 -29.44 -25.56 14.68
CA MET A 116 -29.74 -25.41 16.10
C MET A 116 -30.51 -24.15 16.41
N ALA A 117 -30.16 -23.03 15.77
CA ALA A 117 -30.92 -21.80 15.90
C ALA A 117 -32.36 -21.98 15.38
N ALA A 118 -32.54 -22.64 14.23
CA ALA A 118 -33.86 -22.95 13.69
C ALA A 118 -34.67 -23.89 14.60
N ARG A 119 -34.05 -24.94 15.15
CA ARG A 119 -34.72 -25.86 16.09
C ARG A 119 -35.19 -25.15 17.35
N LEU A 120 -34.37 -24.27 17.92
CA LEU A 120 -34.66 -23.63 19.21
C LEU A 120 -35.57 -22.42 19.06
N ALA A 121 -35.34 -21.54 18.08
CA ALA A 121 -36.09 -20.29 17.90
C ALA A 121 -37.21 -20.37 16.84
N GLY A 122 -37.38 -21.51 16.18
CA GLY A 122 -38.33 -21.72 15.07
C GLY A 122 -37.86 -21.12 13.74
N SER A 123 -37.35 -19.90 13.75
CA SER A 123 -36.73 -19.25 12.58
C SER A 123 -35.57 -18.35 12.99
N CYS A 124 -34.49 -18.37 12.24
CA CYS A 124 -33.33 -17.50 12.42
C CYS A 124 -32.71 -17.20 11.04
N PRO A 125 -32.20 -15.98 10.79
CA PRO A 125 -31.37 -15.73 9.61
C PRO A 125 -30.17 -16.68 9.57
N SER A 126 -29.67 -16.96 8.36
CA SER A 126 -28.53 -17.86 8.18
C SER A 126 -27.26 -17.28 8.81
N PHE A 127 -26.36 -18.15 9.25
CA PHE A 127 -25.11 -17.76 9.89
C PHE A 127 -24.03 -17.56 8.85
N GLY A 128 -23.64 -16.31 8.59
CA GLY A 128 -22.36 -15.99 7.95
C GLY A 128 -21.17 -16.26 8.88
N LYS A 129 -19.94 -16.27 8.34
CA LYS A 129 -18.71 -16.39 9.17
C LYS A 129 -18.70 -15.30 10.25
N GLY A 130 -18.44 -15.67 11.51
CA GLY A 130 -18.44 -14.73 12.65
C GLY A 130 -19.81 -14.22 13.11
N THR A 131 -20.91 -14.76 12.57
CA THR A 131 -22.27 -14.37 12.97
C THR A 131 -22.58 -14.87 14.38
N VAL A 132 -23.35 -14.07 15.13
CA VAL A 132 -23.76 -14.36 16.51
C VAL A 132 -25.27 -14.23 16.65
N ALA A 133 -25.92 -15.17 17.32
CA ALA A 133 -27.33 -15.06 17.71
C ALA A 133 -27.53 -15.50 19.17
N ALA A 134 -28.27 -14.72 19.94
CA ALA A 134 -28.69 -15.09 21.29
C ALA A 134 -30.14 -15.55 21.32
N ILE A 135 -30.38 -16.64 22.03
CA ILE A 135 -31.67 -17.29 22.16
C ILE A 135 -31.96 -17.42 23.65
N ASP A 136 -33.08 -16.85 24.09
CA ASP A 136 -33.60 -17.05 25.44
C ASP A 136 -34.29 -18.42 25.50
N LEU A 137 -33.99 -19.20 26.54
CA LEU A 137 -34.46 -20.57 26.77
C LEU A 137 -35.31 -20.62 28.07
N PRO A 138 -36.55 -20.10 28.06
CA PRO A 138 -37.38 -20.00 29.26
C PRO A 138 -37.75 -21.37 29.85
N GLU A 139 -37.91 -22.38 28.99
CA GLU A 139 -38.23 -23.77 29.34
C GLU A 139 -36.99 -24.67 29.40
N GLY A 140 -35.79 -24.09 29.31
CA GLY A 140 -34.51 -24.81 29.25
C GLY A 140 -34.14 -25.32 27.85
N PRO A 141 -32.99 -26.01 27.71
CA PRO A 141 -32.41 -26.37 26.40
C PRO A 141 -33.25 -27.32 25.55
N SER A 142 -34.08 -28.18 26.16
CA SER A 142 -34.98 -29.08 25.42
C SER A 142 -36.30 -28.44 24.97
N GLY A 143 -36.62 -27.23 25.47
CA GLY A 143 -37.84 -26.50 25.15
C GLY A 143 -37.71 -25.55 23.95
N CYS A 144 -38.80 -24.86 23.64
CA CYS A 144 -38.78 -23.79 22.65
C CYS A 144 -38.15 -22.52 23.24
N GLY A 145 -37.27 -21.89 22.46
CA GLY A 145 -36.62 -20.62 22.79
C GLY A 145 -37.16 -19.45 21.97
N ASN A 146 -36.73 -18.24 22.33
CA ASN A 146 -37.03 -17.01 21.61
C ASN A 146 -35.74 -16.36 21.14
N LEU A 147 -35.64 -16.01 19.86
CA LEU A 147 -34.51 -15.23 19.34
C LEU A 147 -34.50 -13.85 20.02
N ARG A 148 -33.47 -13.59 20.81
CA ARG A 148 -33.30 -12.34 21.56
C ARG A 148 -32.67 -11.25 20.70
N TRP A 149 -31.58 -11.59 20.01
CA TRP A 149 -30.90 -10.72 19.07
C TRP A 149 -30.04 -11.53 18.10
N TYR A 150 -29.75 -10.93 16.95
CA TYR A 150 -28.91 -11.48 15.89
C TYR A 150 -27.98 -10.38 15.40
N VAL A 151 -26.70 -10.69 15.28
CA VAL A 151 -25.68 -9.80 14.74
C VAL A 151 -24.94 -10.53 13.62
N ALA A 152 -25.08 -10.03 12.40
CA ALA A 152 -24.33 -10.53 11.25
C ALA A 152 -22.82 -10.43 11.51
N GLY A 153 -22.07 -11.42 11.04
CA GLY A 153 -20.62 -11.43 11.17
C GLY A 153 -19.96 -10.26 10.45
N PRO A 154 -18.77 -9.80 10.90
CA PRO A 154 -18.11 -8.65 10.31
C PRO A 154 -17.61 -8.95 8.90
N GLU A 155 -17.63 -7.93 8.04
CA GLU A 155 -16.98 -7.99 6.74
C GLU A 155 -15.45 -8.04 6.91
N CYS A 156 -14.81 -9.03 6.28
CA CYS A 156 -13.35 -9.19 6.34
C CYS A 156 -12.63 -8.40 5.24
N ALA A 157 -13.34 -8.02 4.17
CA ALA A 157 -12.76 -7.41 2.97
C ALA A 157 -11.91 -6.17 3.29
N SER A 158 -12.36 -5.33 4.22
CA SER A 158 -11.61 -4.12 4.59
C SER A 158 -10.26 -4.40 5.28
N TRP A 159 -10.06 -5.59 5.87
CA TRP A 159 -8.75 -6.00 6.39
C TRP A 159 -7.96 -6.85 5.39
N GLU A 160 -8.62 -7.46 4.41
CA GLU A 160 -7.95 -8.18 3.32
C GLU A 160 -7.19 -7.21 2.42
N GLU A 161 -7.82 -6.10 2.01
CA GLU A 161 -7.17 -5.07 1.21
C GLU A 161 -6.01 -4.40 1.96
N LEU A 162 -6.18 -4.14 3.25
CA LEU A 162 -5.09 -3.67 4.10
C LEU A 162 -3.93 -4.66 4.17
N ALA A 163 -4.21 -5.96 4.27
CA ALA A 163 -3.17 -6.99 4.29
C ALA A 163 -2.40 -7.06 2.96
N ILE A 164 -3.07 -6.84 1.83
CA ILE A 164 -2.42 -6.70 0.51
C ILE A 164 -1.49 -5.49 0.53
N VAL A 165 -1.96 -4.32 0.97
CA VAL A 165 -1.14 -3.09 1.05
C VAL A 165 0.06 -3.26 1.98
N GLU A 166 -0.13 -3.88 3.16
CA GLU A 166 0.94 -4.19 4.12
C GLU A 166 2.02 -5.07 3.48
N ARG A 167 1.61 -6.10 2.71
CA ARG A 167 2.51 -6.99 1.98
C ARG A 167 3.31 -6.25 0.91
N VAL A 168 2.63 -5.46 0.07
CA VAL A 168 3.26 -4.66 -1.00
C VAL A 168 4.29 -3.68 -0.44
N LEU A 169 4.00 -3.04 0.69
CA LEU A 169 4.95 -2.16 1.37
C LEU A 169 6.16 -2.90 1.92
N ALA A 170 5.96 -4.09 2.50
CA ALA A 170 7.05 -4.93 2.97
C ALA A 170 7.96 -5.38 1.82
N GLU A 171 7.39 -5.84 0.72
CA GLU A 171 8.11 -6.20 -0.51
C GLU A 171 8.88 -5.00 -1.09
N SER A 172 8.25 -3.83 -1.15
CA SER A 172 8.90 -2.59 -1.63
C SER A 172 10.05 -2.14 -0.72
N ALA A 173 9.96 -2.42 0.58
CA ALA A 173 11.04 -2.17 1.53
C ALA A 173 12.21 -3.14 1.32
N ASP A 174 11.92 -4.41 1.07
CA ASP A 174 12.93 -5.42 0.75
C ASP A 174 13.62 -5.12 -0.59
N ASP A 175 12.87 -4.70 -1.60
CA ASP A 175 13.40 -4.20 -2.89
C ASP A 175 14.37 -3.03 -2.65
N LEU A 176 13.97 -2.03 -1.87
CA LEU A 176 14.83 -0.89 -1.54
C LEU A 176 16.13 -1.32 -0.83
N VAL A 177 16.05 -2.24 0.12
CA VAL A 177 17.22 -2.80 0.80
C VAL A 177 18.09 -3.59 -0.17
N GLY A 178 17.49 -4.34 -1.09
CA GLY A 178 18.16 -5.07 -2.16
C GLY A 178 18.93 -4.14 -3.09
N CYS A 179 18.28 -3.14 -3.66
CA CYS A 179 18.90 -2.15 -4.53
C CYS A 179 19.99 -1.35 -3.80
N THR A 180 19.81 -1.05 -2.52
CA THR A 180 20.85 -0.42 -1.69
C THR A 180 22.11 -1.27 -1.62
N LYS A 181 21.96 -2.59 -1.37
CA LYS A 181 23.10 -3.52 -1.32
C LYS A 181 23.75 -3.67 -2.70
N ALA A 182 22.96 -3.74 -3.76
CA ALA A 182 23.46 -3.85 -5.13
C ALA A 182 24.30 -2.62 -5.51
N PHE A 183 23.79 -1.41 -5.24
CA PHE A 183 24.54 -0.17 -5.44
C PHE A 183 25.85 -0.15 -4.64
N LEU A 184 25.82 -0.50 -3.35
CA LEU A 184 27.04 -0.52 -2.53
C LEU A 184 28.07 -1.57 -2.96
N LYS A 185 27.62 -2.64 -3.63
CA LYS A 185 28.49 -3.69 -4.18
C LYS A 185 29.16 -3.24 -5.48
N SER A 186 28.43 -2.50 -6.32
CA SER A 186 28.89 -2.03 -7.64
C SER A 186 28.59 -0.54 -7.81
N PRO A 187 29.25 0.35 -7.05
CA PRO A 187 28.90 1.77 -7.01
C PRO A 187 29.29 2.53 -8.29
N ASP A 188 30.23 1.97 -9.06
CA ASP A 188 30.67 2.54 -10.34
C ASP A 188 29.66 2.33 -11.47
N GLU A 189 28.68 1.43 -11.29
CA GLU A 189 27.67 1.08 -12.29
C GLU A 189 26.47 2.06 -12.23
N PRO A 190 26.20 2.85 -13.29
CA PRO A 190 25.08 3.80 -13.31
C PRO A 190 23.71 3.16 -13.13
N SER A 191 23.51 1.96 -13.68
CA SER A 191 22.25 1.22 -13.58
C SER A 191 21.89 0.87 -12.13
N ALA A 192 22.88 0.51 -11.30
CA ALA A 192 22.66 0.21 -9.89
C ALA A 192 22.20 1.43 -9.08
N LEU A 193 22.74 2.62 -9.37
CA LEU A 193 22.27 3.87 -8.75
C LEU A 193 20.85 4.22 -9.21
N LEU A 194 20.55 4.03 -10.50
CA LEU A 194 19.23 4.27 -11.06
C LEU A 194 18.19 3.38 -10.37
N GLU A 195 18.43 2.08 -10.27
CA GLU A 195 17.55 1.14 -9.58
C GLU A 195 17.31 1.51 -8.11
N PHE A 196 18.38 1.85 -7.37
CA PHE A 196 18.27 2.34 -6.00
C PHE A 196 17.38 3.59 -5.89
N ARG A 197 17.57 4.57 -6.78
CA ARG A 197 16.75 5.79 -6.78
C ARG A 197 15.31 5.55 -7.22
N VAL A 198 15.07 4.59 -8.12
CA VAL A 198 13.71 4.15 -8.48
C VAL A 198 13.03 3.50 -7.28
N ALA A 199 13.73 2.62 -6.54
CA ALA A 199 13.19 2.00 -5.33
C ALA A 199 12.82 3.04 -4.26
N ILE A 200 13.65 4.07 -4.04
CA ILE A 200 13.32 5.19 -3.15
C ILE A 200 12.01 5.86 -3.58
N ARG A 201 11.89 6.21 -4.87
CA ARG A 201 10.70 6.90 -5.39
C ARG A 201 9.44 6.04 -5.25
N ARG A 202 9.50 4.74 -5.56
CA ARG A 202 8.37 3.81 -5.40
C ARG A 202 7.86 3.77 -3.97
N VAL A 203 8.75 3.58 -2.99
CA VAL A 203 8.37 3.55 -1.57
C VAL A 203 7.77 4.89 -1.14
N ARG A 204 8.38 6.01 -1.58
CA ARG A 204 7.91 7.35 -1.24
C ARG A 204 6.50 7.63 -1.79
N SER A 205 6.25 7.27 -3.05
CA SER A 205 4.92 7.37 -3.68
C SER A 205 3.86 6.57 -2.93
N LEU A 206 4.18 5.34 -2.50
CA LEU A 206 3.26 4.55 -1.67
C LEU A 206 2.98 5.22 -0.32
N LEU A 207 3.99 5.77 0.35
CA LEU A 207 3.80 6.43 1.65
C LEU A 207 3.00 7.74 1.56
N GLN A 208 3.20 8.51 0.48
CA GLN A 208 2.46 9.73 0.22
C GLN A 208 0.99 9.40 -0.11
N PHE A 209 0.75 8.40 -0.97
CA PHE A 209 -0.58 7.87 -1.20
C PHE A 209 -1.25 7.39 0.10
N LEU A 210 -0.53 6.72 1.00
CA LEU A 210 -1.12 6.17 2.24
C LEU A 210 -1.17 7.16 3.43
N GLU A 211 -0.65 8.37 3.28
CA GLU A 211 -0.56 9.38 4.36
C GLU A 211 -1.89 9.62 5.12
N PRO A 212 -3.07 9.69 4.48
CA PRO A 212 -4.32 9.95 5.19
C PRO A 212 -4.72 8.85 6.16
N TRP A 213 -4.19 7.64 6.01
CA TRP A 213 -4.55 6.47 6.82
C TRP A 213 -3.45 6.06 7.78
N GLN A 214 -2.21 6.44 7.51
CA GLN A 214 -1.04 6.08 8.32
C GLN A 214 -0.89 6.96 9.58
N ALA A 215 -0.30 6.40 10.63
CA ALA A 215 0.17 7.16 11.78
C ALA A 215 1.21 8.23 11.36
N LYS A 216 0.85 9.51 11.58
CA LYS A 216 1.64 10.68 11.17
C LYS A 216 3.12 10.63 11.58
N LYS A 217 3.43 10.13 12.78
CA LYS A 217 4.80 10.08 13.32
C LYS A 217 5.68 9.04 12.60
N GLN A 218 5.10 7.92 12.18
CA GLN A 218 5.84 6.91 11.43
C GLN A 218 6.04 7.38 9.99
N ASN A 219 4.97 7.85 9.33
CA ASN A 219 5.01 8.39 7.98
C ASN A 219 6.11 9.47 7.80
N ARG A 220 6.06 10.54 8.59
CA ARG A 220 7.03 11.65 8.54
C ARG A 220 8.47 11.20 8.71
N ARG A 221 8.70 10.18 9.53
CA ARG A 221 10.03 9.64 9.76
C ARG A 221 10.53 8.86 8.54
N CYS A 222 9.70 8.01 7.95
CA CYS A 222 10.04 7.27 6.74
C CYS A 222 10.31 8.24 5.58
N GLU A 223 9.41 9.21 5.37
CA GLU A 223 9.57 10.28 4.37
C GLU A 223 10.88 11.04 4.54
N HIS A 224 11.25 11.38 5.78
CA HIS A 224 12.49 12.10 6.06
C HIS A 224 13.72 11.29 5.63
N ILE A 225 13.81 10.01 5.98
CA ILE A 225 14.93 9.14 5.61
C ILE A 225 15.01 8.98 4.08
N LEU A 226 13.88 8.73 3.42
CA LEU A 226 13.80 8.61 1.96
C LEU A 226 14.25 9.90 1.27
N LYS A 227 13.82 11.06 1.77
CA LYS A 227 14.20 12.36 1.24
C LYS A 227 15.70 12.62 1.39
N GLU A 228 16.30 12.30 2.54
CA GLU A 228 17.74 12.44 2.74
C GLU A 228 18.54 11.59 1.75
N LEU A 229 18.15 10.32 1.55
CA LEU A 229 18.78 9.44 0.56
C LEU A 229 18.60 9.94 -0.87
N GLN A 230 17.42 10.46 -1.21
CA GLN A 230 17.13 11.03 -2.52
C GLN A 230 17.99 12.26 -2.80
N VAL A 231 18.14 13.16 -1.83
CA VAL A 231 18.97 14.37 -1.95
C VAL A 231 20.44 14.00 -2.03
N ALA A 232 20.93 13.12 -1.15
CA ALA A 232 22.32 12.70 -1.11
C ALA A 232 22.79 12.01 -2.40
N SER A 233 21.88 11.36 -3.14
CA SER A 233 22.19 10.69 -4.40
C SER A 233 21.83 11.48 -5.66
N ALA A 234 21.31 12.71 -5.51
CA ALA A 234 20.79 13.48 -6.62
C ALA A 234 21.88 13.92 -7.61
N HIS A 235 22.99 14.46 -7.10
CA HIS A 235 24.08 14.97 -7.93
C HIS A 235 24.76 13.86 -8.73
N LEU A 236 25.02 12.71 -8.09
CA LEU A 236 25.60 11.55 -8.77
C LEU A 236 24.74 11.07 -9.95
N ARG A 237 23.41 10.99 -9.79
CA ARG A 237 22.52 10.61 -10.90
C ARG A 237 22.45 11.70 -11.98
N ALA A 238 22.56 12.97 -11.60
CA ALA A 238 22.60 14.06 -12.58
C ALA A 238 23.87 13.98 -13.45
N LEU A 239 25.02 13.58 -12.86
CA LEU A 239 26.24 13.30 -13.61
C LEU A 239 26.11 12.11 -14.56
N ASP A 240 25.38 11.05 -14.18
CA ASP A 240 25.09 9.93 -15.08
C ASP A 240 24.31 10.40 -16.31
N ILE A 241 23.21 11.15 -16.10
CA ILE A 241 22.35 11.66 -17.18
C ILE A 241 23.10 12.66 -18.07
N LEU A 242 23.94 13.51 -17.49
CA LEU A 242 24.80 14.40 -18.27
C LEU A 242 25.82 13.62 -19.10
N SER A 243 26.39 12.54 -18.55
CA SER A 243 27.34 11.71 -19.28
C SER A 243 26.68 11.02 -20.48
N GLU A 244 25.45 10.51 -20.31
CA GLU A 244 24.64 9.97 -21.42
C GLU A 244 24.44 11.00 -22.55
N ALA A 245 24.17 12.27 -22.21
CA ALA A 245 24.04 13.35 -23.20
C ALA A 245 25.38 13.71 -23.87
N VAL A 246 26.48 13.73 -23.11
CA VAL A 246 27.83 13.97 -23.65
C VAL A 246 28.21 12.87 -24.64
N ASP A 247 27.96 11.61 -24.31
CA ASP A 247 28.28 10.48 -25.18
C ASP A 247 27.52 10.57 -26.51
N GLY A 248 26.22 10.93 -26.48
CA GLY A 248 25.44 11.16 -27.70
C GLY A 248 25.97 12.28 -28.58
N LEU A 249 26.56 13.33 -27.98
CA LEU A 249 27.19 14.43 -28.73
C LEU A 249 28.55 14.05 -29.32
N VAL A 250 29.28 13.14 -28.67
CA VAL A 250 30.51 12.55 -29.25
C VAL A 250 30.15 11.65 -30.42
N GLU A 251 29.11 10.81 -30.28
CA GLU A 251 28.65 9.90 -31.34
C GLU A 251 28.13 10.63 -32.58
N SER A 252 27.44 11.76 -32.39
CA SER A 252 26.94 12.59 -33.50
C SER A 252 28.01 13.49 -34.13
N GLY A 253 29.17 13.64 -33.50
CA GLY A 253 30.28 14.48 -33.97
C GLY A 253 30.16 15.97 -33.62
N GLU A 254 29.14 16.36 -32.85
CA GLU A 254 28.98 17.72 -32.30
C GLU A 254 30.09 18.05 -31.28
N LEU A 255 30.56 17.03 -30.55
CA LEU A 255 31.80 17.07 -29.80
C LEU A 255 32.92 16.39 -30.61
N GLY A 256 34.10 17.00 -30.64
CA GLY A 256 35.22 16.46 -31.41
C GLY A 256 35.66 15.08 -30.92
N GLU A 257 36.17 14.24 -31.83
CA GLU A 257 36.59 12.84 -31.56
C GLU A 257 37.59 12.68 -30.39
N ASN A 258 38.38 13.72 -30.08
CA ASN A 258 39.36 13.73 -28.99
C ASN A 258 38.91 14.57 -27.78
N CYS A 259 37.60 14.82 -27.64
CA CYS A 259 37.03 15.58 -26.53
C CYS A 259 37.38 14.92 -25.19
N LEU A 260 37.91 15.70 -24.25
CA LEU A 260 38.26 15.21 -22.91
C LEU A 260 37.09 15.25 -21.92
N LEU A 261 35.92 15.75 -22.36
CA LEU A 261 34.74 15.92 -21.51
C LEU A 261 34.22 14.60 -20.92
N PRO A 262 34.10 13.49 -21.67
CA PRO A 262 33.69 12.19 -21.10
C PRO A 262 34.59 11.77 -19.93
N MET A 263 35.91 11.94 -20.07
CA MET A 263 36.87 11.62 -19.01
C MET A 263 36.75 12.57 -17.81
N ALA A 264 36.45 13.85 -18.03
CA ALA A 264 36.20 14.81 -16.95
C ALA A 264 34.91 14.46 -16.17
N CYS A 265 33.83 14.12 -16.87
CA CYS A 265 32.56 13.66 -16.27
C CYS A 265 32.78 12.38 -15.45
N ALA A 266 33.46 11.38 -16.00
CA ALA A 266 33.77 10.12 -15.31
C ALA A 266 34.58 10.36 -14.02
N LYS A 267 35.55 11.28 -14.05
CA LYS A 267 36.34 11.65 -12.87
C LYS A 267 35.49 12.33 -11.79
N GLU A 268 34.63 13.27 -12.17
CA GLU A 268 33.75 13.95 -11.22
C GLU A 268 32.74 12.96 -10.61
N ARG A 269 32.15 12.10 -11.44
CA ARG A 269 31.28 11.00 -11.01
C ARG A 269 31.95 10.10 -9.98
N ALA A 270 33.20 9.69 -10.20
CA ALA A 270 33.94 8.84 -9.27
C ALA A 270 34.14 9.52 -7.90
N LEU A 271 34.40 10.83 -7.87
CA LEU A 271 34.53 11.61 -6.62
C LEU A 271 33.20 11.70 -5.87
N GLU A 272 32.12 11.99 -6.57
CA GLU A 272 30.79 12.08 -5.98
C GLU A 272 30.32 10.70 -5.48
N CYS A 273 30.58 9.65 -6.25
CA CYS A 273 30.28 8.27 -5.88
C CYS A 273 31.01 7.85 -4.59
N SER A 274 32.31 8.12 -4.50
CA SER A 274 33.09 7.86 -3.30
C SER A 274 32.53 8.60 -2.08
N SER A 275 32.07 9.84 -2.26
CA SER A 275 31.46 10.66 -1.21
C SER A 275 30.14 10.06 -0.71
N LEU A 276 29.26 9.64 -1.64
CA LEU A 276 27.98 9.00 -1.32
C LEU A 276 28.18 7.64 -0.63
N VAL A 277 29.06 6.78 -1.15
CA VAL A 277 29.37 5.48 -0.54
C VAL A 277 29.92 5.67 0.87
N THR A 278 30.79 6.65 1.08
CA THR A 278 31.31 7.00 2.41
C THR A 278 30.19 7.43 3.35
N LEU A 279 29.24 8.24 2.89
CA LEU A 279 28.07 8.65 3.66
C LEU A 279 27.22 7.44 4.06
N MET A 280 26.91 6.55 3.11
CA MET A 280 26.05 5.38 3.32
C MET A 280 26.66 4.34 4.25
N HIS A 281 27.99 4.22 4.29
CA HIS A 281 28.69 3.36 5.25
C HIS A 281 28.72 3.92 6.68
N LYS A 282 28.35 5.19 6.90
CA LYS A 282 28.30 5.74 8.26
C LYS A 282 27.25 4.99 9.09
N ARG A 283 27.57 4.78 10.37
CA ARG A 283 26.74 4.01 11.31
C ARG A 283 25.30 4.53 11.44
N HIS A 284 25.06 5.84 11.26
CA HIS A 284 23.71 6.40 11.31
C HIS A 284 22.89 6.00 10.06
N ALA A 285 23.42 6.21 8.85
CA ALA A 285 22.73 5.87 7.60
C ALA A 285 22.34 4.39 7.53
N ALA A 286 23.24 3.49 7.93
CA ALA A 286 22.94 2.06 8.00
C ALA A 286 21.86 1.70 9.04
N LYS A 287 21.78 2.45 10.16
CA LYS A 287 20.71 2.30 11.15
C LYS A 287 19.38 2.84 10.62
N ASP A 288 19.40 3.96 9.91
CA ASP A 288 18.20 4.59 9.37
C ASP A 288 17.57 3.72 8.29
N LEU A 289 18.36 3.13 7.40
CA LEU A 289 17.87 2.13 6.43
C LEU A 289 17.25 0.90 7.09
N LYS A 290 17.89 0.33 8.11
CA LYS A 290 17.33 -0.80 8.88
C LYS A 290 16.04 -0.42 9.60
N ARG A 291 15.97 0.82 10.11
CA ARG A 291 14.78 1.33 10.77
C ARG A 291 13.65 1.53 9.78
N LEU A 292 13.93 2.11 8.61
CA LEU A 292 12.99 2.29 7.52
C LEU A 292 12.40 0.95 7.09
N ALA A 293 13.23 -0.06 6.83
CA ALA A 293 12.76 -1.40 6.45
C ALA A 293 11.83 -2.01 7.52
N ARG A 294 12.18 -1.88 8.80
CA ARG A 294 11.32 -2.33 9.91
C ARG A 294 10.01 -1.56 9.98
N ASP A 295 10.05 -0.23 9.83
CA ASP A 295 8.86 0.62 9.90
C ASP A 295 7.89 0.32 8.74
N LEU A 296 8.42 0.03 7.54
CA LEU A 296 7.62 -0.34 6.37
C LEU A 296 7.03 -1.75 6.46
N GLY A 297 7.79 -2.71 7.00
CA GLY A 297 7.29 -4.08 7.23
C GLY A 297 6.26 -4.18 8.37
N CYS A 298 6.11 -3.14 9.19
CA CYS A 298 5.15 -3.07 10.29
C CYS A 298 4.52 -1.68 10.34
N LEU A 299 3.66 -1.39 9.37
CA LEU A 299 3.01 -0.10 9.27
C LEU A 299 2.01 0.11 10.44
N SER A 300 1.99 1.32 10.97
CA SER A 300 1.02 1.75 11.99
C SER A 300 -0.09 2.55 11.33
N TRP A 301 -1.31 2.06 11.43
CA TRP A 301 -2.52 2.73 10.97
C TRP A 301 -3.11 3.66 12.04
N LYS A 302 -3.86 4.68 11.61
CA LYS A 302 -4.69 5.49 12.52
C LYS A 302 -5.76 4.62 13.18
N SER A 303 -6.19 4.96 14.40
CA SER A 303 -7.16 4.15 15.18
C SER A 303 -8.42 3.79 14.40
N LYS A 304 -9.02 4.75 13.68
CA LYS A 304 -10.21 4.49 12.84
C LYS A 304 -9.98 3.42 11.78
N VAL A 305 -8.79 3.37 11.19
CA VAL A 305 -8.43 2.38 10.18
C VAL A 305 -8.17 1.02 10.83
N ALA A 306 -7.49 1.00 11.97
CA ALA A 306 -7.31 -0.24 12.73
C ALA A 306 -8.65 -0.86 13.18
N GLU A 307 -9.63 -0.01 13.52
CA GLU A 307 -10.97 -0.43 13.97
C GLU A 307 -11.91 -0.90 12.85
N ARG A 308 -11.80 -0.35 11.63
CA ARG A 308 -12.79 -0.61 10.55
C ARG A 308 -12.21 -1.22 9.28
N GLY A 309 -10.88 -1.24 9.16
CA GLY A 309 -10.18 -1.54 7.92
C GLY A 309 -10.25 -0.43 6.87
N LEU A 310 -9.81 -0.73 5.65
CA LEU A 310 -10.02 0.05 4.42
C LEU A 310 -10.47 -0.87 3.30
N THR A 311 -11.53 -0.48 2.61
CA THR A 311 -12.05 -1.21 1.46
C THR A 311 -11.30 -0.85 0.18
N ALA A 312 -11.42 -1.67 -0.86
CA ALA A 312 -10.92 -1.32 -2.19
C ALA A 312 -11.50 0.01 -2.70
N GLU A 313 -12.75 0.32 -2.35
CA GLU A 313 -13.38 1.60 -2.71
C GLU A 313 -12.72 2.79 -2.03
N ASP A 314 -12.27 2.67 -0.76
CA ASP A 314 -11.51 3.73 -0.09
C ASP A 314 -10.21 4.06 -0.84
N PHE A 315 -9.52 3.03 -1.36
CA PHE A 315 -8.30 3.21 -2.15
C PHE A 315 -8.58 3.78 -3.54
N ARG A 316 -9.60 3.26 -4.24
CA ARG A 316 -9.99 3.72 -5.58
C ARG A 316 -10.45 5.17 -5.57
N ALA A 317 -11.33 5.54 -4.64
CA ALA A 317 -11.84 6.91 -4.55
C ALA A 317 -10.70 7.93 -4.32
N ARG A 318 -9.68 7.55 -3.55
CA ARG A 318 -8.49 8.39 -3.36
C ARG A 318 -7.63 8.45 -4.61
N PHE A 319 -7.36 7.31 -5.25
CA PHE A 319 -6.59 7.27 -6.49
C PHE A 319 -7.25 8.11 -7.58
N ASP A 320 -8.56 7.96 -7.78
CA ASP A 320 -9.32 8.71 -8.77
C ASP A 320 -9.27 10.21 -8.47
N ALA A 321 -9.33 10.62 -7.19
CA ALA A 321 -9.19 12.03 -6.80
C ALA A 321 -7.80 12.60 -7.10
N GLU A 322 -6.72 11.89 -6.74
CA GLU A 322 -5.34 12.33 -7.03
C GLU A 322 -5.04 12.30 -8.53
N PHE A 323 -5.56 11.31 -9.26
CA PHE A 323 -5.42 11.23 -10.71
C PHE A 323 -6.08 12.42 -11.41
N ASN A 324 -7.30 12.79 -11.00
CA ASN A 324 -8.00 13.95 -11.56
C ASN A 324 -7.26 15.26 -11.28
N GLU A 325 -6.67 15.42 -10.08
CA GLU A 325 -5.83 16.59 -9.77
C GLU A 325 -4.60 16.65 -10.69
N VAL A 326 -3.93 15.52 -10.91
CA VAL A 326 -2.79 15.43 -11.84
C VAL A 326 -3.21 15.71 -13.28
N ASP A 327 -4.34 15.18 -13.74
CA ASP A 327 -4.86 15.42 -15.09
C ASP A 327 -5.20 16.90 -15.31
N GLU A 328 -5.83 17.55 -14.32
CA GLU A 328 -6.10 18.99 -14.33
C GLU A 328 -4.82 19.82 -14.33
N ASP A 329 -3.82 19.47 -13.51
CA ASP A 329 -2.53 20.17 -13.45
C ASP A 329 -1.73 20.04 -14.76
N LEU A 330 -1.87 18.90 -15.45
CA LEU A 330 -1.32 18.72 -16.79
C LEU A 330 -2.07 19.58 -17.81
N PHE A 331 -3.38 19.74 -17.66
CA PHE A 331 -4.22 20.59 -18.51
C PHE A 331 -3.96 22.08 -18.25
N GLY A 332 -3.02 22.65 -19.01
CA GLY A 332 -2.62 24.06 -18.88
C GLY A 332 -1.29 24.27 -18.15
N LEU A 333 -0.50 23.20 -18.01
CA LEU A 333 0.88 23.26 -17.53
C LEU A 333 1.71 24.26 -18.36
N ASP A 334 2.23 25.32 -17.73
CA ASP A 334 3.21 26.20 -18.39
C ASP A 334 4.53 25.45 -18.54
N LEU A 335 4.76 24.90 -19.74
CA LEU A 335 5.96 24.15 -20.05
C LEU A 335 7.23 24.96 -19.88
N ARG A 336 7.20 26.30 -19.85
CA ARG A 336 8.38 27.16 -19.65
C ARG A 336 8.78 27.29 -18.18
N ASP A 337 7.86 27.02 -17.26
CA ASP A 337 8.15 26.98 -15.84
C ASP A 337 8.84 25.65 -15.48
N GLY A 338 10.08 25.75 -15.02
CA GLY A 338 10.90 24.61 -14.61
C GLY A 338 10.31 23.85 -13.43
N ASP A 339 9.80 24.58 -12.44
CA ASP A 339 9.30 24.03 -11.20
C ASP A 339 7.93 23.38 -11.42
N ALA A 340 7.06 24.01 -12.23
CA ALA A 340 5.77 23.43 -12.60
C ALA A 340 5.94 22.10 -13.36
N VAL A 341 6.82 22.05 -14.37
CA VAL A 341 7.14 20.81 -15.11
C VAL A 341 7.70 19.73 -14.19
N TYR A 342 8.58 20.12 -13.24
CA TYR A 342 9.13 19.18 -12.28
C TYR A 342 8.04 18.57 -11.38
N VAL A 343 7.13 19.40 -10.88
CA VAL A 343 6.00 18.99 -10.02
C VAL A 343 5.07 18.06 -10.80
N ALA A 344 4.60 18.46 -11.99
CA ALA A 344 3.75 17.64 -12.83
C ALA A 344 4.39 16.27 -13.13
N ARG A 345 5.67 16.25 -13.53
CA ARG A 345 6.42 15.00 -13.75
C ARG A 345 6.47 14.11 -12.50
N ARG A 346 6.70 14.72 -11.33
CA ARG A 346 6.76 13.99 -10.05
C ARG A 346 5.42 13.33 -9.77
N ASP A 347 4.33 14.06 -9.92
CA ASP A 347 2.99 13.60 -9.54
C ASP A 347 2.46 12.56 -10.53
N THR A 348 2.72 12.73 -11.82
CA THR A 348 2.47 11.67 -12.83
C THR A 348 3.23 10.38 -12.50
N LYS A 349 4.51 10.47 -12.10
CA LYS A 349 5.29 9.29 -11.71
C LYS A 349 4.76 8.64 -10.43
N GLU A 350 4.28 9.44 -9.49
CA GLU A 350 3.68 8.94 -8.27
C GLU A 350 2.45 8.09 -8.57
N MET A 351 1.51 8.60 -9.39
CA MET A 351 0.33 7.85 -9.82
C MET A 351 0.71 6.52 -10.47
N ARG A 352 1.74 6.52 -11.32
CA ARG A 352 2.26 5.31 -11.94
C ARG A 352 2.79 4.28 -10.94
N TYR A 353 3.60 4.71 -9.98
CA TYR A 353 4.14 3.77 -8.99
C TYR A 353 3.05 3.21 -8.08
N VAL A 354 2.05 4.01 -7.73
CA VAL A 354 0.89 3.58 -6.95
C VAL A 354 0.07 2.57 -7.76
N ALA A 355 -0.26 2.86 -9.02
CA ALA A 355 -1.01 1.97 -9.90
C ALA A 355 -0.28 0.64 -10.15
N GLU A 356 1.04 0.70 -10.41
CA GLU A 356 1.89 -0.48 -10.62
C GLU A 356 1.89 -1.42 -9.41
N ARG A 357 2.00 -0.85 -8.20
CA ARG A 357 2.20 -1.64 -6.96
C ARG A 357 0.91 -2.02 -6.25
N LEU A 358 -0.13 -1.19 -6.33
CA LEU A 358 -1.43 -1.43 -5.69
C LEU A 358 -2.50 -1.90 -6.69
N GLY A 359 -2.10 -2.39 -7.87
CA GLY A 359 -3.02 -2.85 -8.91
C GLY A 359 -4.00 -3.94 -8.45
N GLU A 360 -3.59 -4.83 -7.53
CA GLU A 360 -4.47 -5.86 -6.94
C GLU A 360 -5.68 -5.23 -6.23
N VAL A 361 -5.48 -4.11 -5.53
CA VAL A 361 -6.51 -3.40 -4.76
C VAL A 361 -7.29 -2.42 -5.65
N LEU A 362 -6.57 -1.67 -6.50
CA LEU A 362 -7.15 -0.63 -7.35
C LEU A 362 -7.95 -1.22 -8.52
N GLY A 363 -7.59 -2.42 -8.99
CA GLY A 363 -8.20 -3.07 -10.14
C GLY A 363 -7.56 -2.68 -11.49
N PRO A 364 -7.83 -3.45 -12.55
CA PRO A 364 -7.13 -3.34 -13.83
C PRO A 364 -7.38 -2.03 -14.59
N GLU A 365 -8.55 -1.40 -14.40
CA GLU A 365 -8.88 -0.14 -15.09
C GLU A 365 -7.96 1.01 -14.66
N ARG A 366 -7.70 1.16 -13.36
CA ARG A 366 -6.84 2.23 -12.82
C ARG A 366 -5.38 2.01 -13.17
N ALA A 367 -4.96 0.73 -13.27
CA ALA A 367 -3.65 0.39 -13.82
C ALA A 367 -3.49 0.91 -15.26
N GLN A 368 -4.52 0.73 -16.11
CA GLN A 368 -4.53 1.24 -17.48
C GLN A 368 -4.60 2.77 -17.56
N MET A 369 -5.34 3.43 -16.66
CA MET A 369 -5.40 4.90 -16.60
C MET A 369 -4.01 5.51 -16.44
N SER A 370 -3.14 4.89 -15.63
CA SER A 370 -1.76 5.36 -15.51
C SER A 370 -0.92 5.13 -16.77
N GLU A 371 -1.23 4.14 -17.60
CA GLU A 371 -0.52 3.93 -18.87
C GLU A 371 -0.84 5.04 -19.88
N ALA A 372 -2.04 5.65 -19.81
CA ALA A 372 -2.40 6.78 -20.66
C ALA A 372 -1.48 8.00 -20.46
N LEU A 373 -0.86 8.12 -19.27
CA LEU A 373 0.08 9.20 -18.96
C LEU A 373 1.52 8.92 -19.45
N ASP A 374 1.82 7.76 -20.02
CA ASP A 374 3.19 7.37 -20.37
C ASP A 374 3.85 8.30 -21.39
N GLU A 375 3.10 8.75 -22.41
CA GLU A 375 3.64 9.63 -23.45
C GLU A 375 4.05 10.98 -22.85
N ILE A 376 3.12 11.64 -22.14
CA ILE A 376 3.35 12.90 -21.46
C ILE A 376 4.49 12.76 -20.44
N GLN A 377 4.50 11.66 -19.66
CA GLN A 377 5.55 11.39 -18.67
C GLN A 377 6.94 11.21 -19.29
N ARG A 378 7.04 10.70 -20.54
CA ARG A 378 8.31 10.62 -21.28
C ARG A 378 8.78 12.00 -21.70
N GLU A 379 7.88 12.82 -22.23
CA GLU A 379 8.20 14.18 -22.69
C GLU A 379 8.59 15.11 -21.53
N LEU A 380 7.80 15.13 -20.45
CA LEU A 380 8.15 15.87 -19.22
C LEU A 380 9.46 15.36 -18.61
N GLY A 381 9.73 14.05 -18.75
CA GLY A 381 10.99 13.43 -18.37
C GLY A 381 12.17 14.02 -19.15
N ALA A 382 12.11 13.97 -20.47
CA ALA A 382 13.14 14.49 -21.36
C ALA A 382 13.35 16.01 -21.18
N LEU A 383 12.27 16.77 -21.02
CA LEU A 383 12.32 18.22 -20.76
C LEU A 383 13.02 18.52 -19.42
N SER A 384 12.66 17.81 -18.36
CA SER A 384 13.28 17.97 -17.03
C SER A 384 14.76 17.59 -17.04
N ASP A 385 15.12 16.51 -17.75
CA ASP A 385 16.50 16.03 -17.82
C ASP A 385 17.36 16.99 -18.67
N ALA A 386 16.85 17.51 -19.80
CA ALA A 386 17.56 18.51 -20.62
C ALA A 386 17.80 19.83 -19.88
N ARG A 387 16.82 20.32 -19.11
CA ARG A 387 16.99 21.50 -18.24
C ARG A 387 18.07 21.27 -17.19
N SER A 388 18.04 20.11 -16.54
CA SER A 388 19.01 19.73 -15.51
C SER A 388 20.41 19.61 -16.09
N ASN A 389 20.56 19.00 -17.27
CA ASN A 389 21.83 18.87 -17.97
C ASN A 389 22.41 20.23 -18.37
N LYS A 390 21.59 21.13 -18.93
CA LYS A 390 22.00 22.50 -19.24
C LYS A 390 22.55 23.20 -18.00
N GLN A 391 21.77 23.22 -16.92
CA GLN A 391 22.18 23.87 -15.67
C GLN A 391 23.47 23.25 -15.12
N LEU A 392 23.55 21.92 -15.08
CA LEU A 392 24.73 21.21 -14.57
C LEU A 392 25.97 21.48 -15.45
N ALA A 393 25.83 21.54 -16.77
CA ALA A 393 26.93 21.88 -17.66
C ALA A 393 27.47 23.30 -17.40
N GLU A 394 26.57 24.28 -17.20
CA GLU A 394 26.94 25.66 -16.84
C GLU A 394 27.61 25.75 -15.46
N GLU A 395 27.16 24.95 -14.49
CA GLU A 395 27.79 24.84 -13.16
C GLU A 395 29.18 24.20 -13.23
N CYS A 396 29.30 23.07 -13.94
CA CYS A 396 30.58 22.39 -14.18
C CYS A 396 31.58 23.33 -14.87
N ALA A 397 31.16 24.15 -15.84
CA ALA A 397 32.04 25.08 -16.54
C ALA A 397 32.70 26.11 -15.61
N LYS A 398 32.04 26.46 -14.51
CA LYS A 398 32.57 27.37 -13.48
C LYS A 398 33.60 26.69 -12.57
N SER A 399 33.53 25.37 -12.42
CA SER A 399 34.43 24.58 -11.58
C SER A 399 35.88 24.55 -12.12
N PRO A 400 36.90 24.65 -11.26
CA PRO A 400 38.29 24.45 -11.67
C PRO A 400 38.56 23.04 -12.23
N ARG A 401 37.76 22.04 -11.85
CA ARG A 401 37.92 20.64 -12.26
C ARG A 401 37.68 20.43 -13.76
N PHE A 402 36.86 21.28 -14.37
CA PHE A 402 36.50 21.22 -15.79
C PHE A 402 37.21 22.29 -16.63
N ARG A 403 38.26 22.95 -16.11
CA ARG A 403 38.94 24.07 -16.80
C ARG A 403 39.36 23.73 -18.23
N GLY A 404 39.81 22.50 -18.48
CA GLY A 404 40.29 22.06 -19.80
C GLY A 404 39.19 21.74 -20.82
N VAL A 405 37.93 21.65 -20.40
CA VAL A 405 36.78 21.20 -21.22
C VAL A 405 35.62 22.21 -21.17
N ARG A 406 35.90 23.47 -20.81
CA ARG A 406 34.88 24.52 -20.69
C ARG A 406 34.16 24.82 -22.00
N ALA A 407 34.89 24.77 -23.11
CA ALA A 407 34.30 24.99 -24.43
C ALA A 407 33.31 23.89 -24.78
N ASP A 408 33.69 22.63 -24.51
CA ASP A 408 32.85 21.45 -24.74
C ASP A 408 31.57 21.50 -23.87
N LEU A 409 31.68 21.88 -22.59
CA LEU A 409 30.52 22.11 -21.73
C LEU A 409 29.59 23.21 -22.27
N GLY A 410 30.15 24.22 -22.93
CA GLY A 410 29.37 25.25 -23.62
C GLY A 410 28.61 24.72 -24.84
N VAL A 411 29.16 23.72 -25.54
CA VAL A 411 28.44 22.99 -26.61
C VAL A 411 27.27 22.22 -26.01
N VAL A 412 27.51 21.44 -24.94
CA VAL A 412 26.45 20.67 -24.25
C VAL A 412 25.34 21.59 -23.75
N ALA A 413 25.66 22.71 -23.10
CA ALA A 413 24.65 23.63 -22.58
C ALA A 413 23.78 24.25 -23.69
N ARG A 414 24.35 24.51 -24.87
CA ARG A 414 23.60 25.00 -26.04
C ARG A 414 22.70 23.92 -26.62
N ASP A 415 23.25 22.73 -26.87
CA ASP A 415 22.50 21.58 -27.37
C ASP A 415 21.29 21.28 -26.46
N GLN A 416 21.50 21.19 -25.15
CA GLN A 416 20.42 20.91 -24.22
C GLN A 416 19.38 22.06 -24.16
N ALA A 417 19.78 23.30 -24.43
CA ALA A 417 18.84 24.42 -24.58
C ALA A 417 17.98 24.29 -25.87
N GLU A 418 18.57 23.79 -26.95
CA GLU A 418 17.86 23.49 -28.20
C GLU A 418 16.88 22.33 -28.00
N VAL A 419 17.28 21.26 -27.30
CA VAL A 419 16.40 20.14 -26.91
C VAL A 419 15.19 20.65 -26.10
N VAL A 420 15.41 21.50 -25.09
CA VAL A 420 14.33 22.13 -24.31
C VAL A 420 13.37 22.88 -25.23
N SER A 421 13.90 23.67 -26.18
CA SER A 421 13.09 24.46 -27.10
C SER A 421 12.29 23.58 -28.08
N ALA A 422 12.90 22.50 -28.56
CA ALA A 422 12.30 21.54 -29.47
C ALA A 422 11.15 20.77 -28.81
N ILE A 423 11.35 20.25 -27.59
CA ILE A 423 10.30 19.54 -26.84
C ILE A 423 9.14 20.48 -26.52
N THR A 424 9.43 21.67 -25.98
CA THR A 424 8.40 22.66 -25.63
C THR A 424 7.54 23.01 -26.84
N SER A 425 8.17 23.35 -27.97
CA SER A 425 7.45 23.67 -29.21
C SER A 425 6.68 22.47 -29.80
N GLY A 426 7.20 21.25 -29.62
CA GLY A 426 6.54 20.02 -30.03
C GLY A 426 5.24 19.77 -29.26
N MET A 427 5.29 19.91 -27.94
CA MET A 427 4.14 19.73 -27.04
C MET A 427 3.07 20.81 -27.26
N GLU A 428 3.46 22.09 -27.34
CA GLU A 428 2.52 23.20 -27.60
C GLU A 428 1.74 23.04 -28.91
N ARG A 429 2.39 22.52 -29.96
CA ARG A 429 1.71 22.22 -31.24
C ARG A 429 0.65 21.14 -31.09
N ARG A 430 0.94 20.05 -30.38
CA ARG A 430 -0.03 18.97 -30.16
C ARG A 430 -1.22 19.43 -29.31
N GLU A 431 -0.97 20.26 -28.31
CA GLU A 431 -2.05 20.83 -27.50
C GLU A 431 -2.95 21.76 -28.34
N ALA A 432 -2.37 22.57 -29.22
CA ALA A 432 -3.11 23.41 -30.14
C ALA A 432 -3.96 22.61 -31.14
N ASP A 433 -3.43 21.50 -31.66
CA ASP A 433 -4.13 20.59 -32.59
C ASP A 433 -5.24 19.77 -31.89
N ALA A 434 -5.11 19.52 -30.58
CA ALA A 434 -6.09 18.79 -29.78
C ALA A 434 -7.27 19.64 -29.29
N ARG A 435 -7.17 20.99 -29.34
CA ARG A 435 -8.31 21.86 -29.01
C ARG A 435 -9.37 21.75 -30.10
N PRO A 436 -10.63 21.37 -29.80
CA PRO A 436 -11.69 21.42 -30.79
C PRO A 436 -11.81 22.87 -31.28
N ALA A 437 -11.79 23.05 -32.61
CA ALA A 437 -11.98 24.35 -33.23
C ALA A 437 -13.23 24.99 -32.62
N ARG A 438 -13.05 26.07 -31.86
CA ARG A 438 -14.16 26.91 -31.44
C ARG A 438 -14.83 27.35 -32.73
N THR A 439 -16.04 26.86 -32.99
CA THR A 439 -16.94 27.42 -33.98
C THR A 439 -17.15 28.88 -33.60
N THR A 440 -16.40 29.76 -34.25
CA THR A 440 -16.69 31.17 -34.36
C THR A 440 -17.90 31.29 -35.28
N ASP A 441 -19.09 30.99 -34.76
CA ASP A 441 -20.35 31.45 -35.34
C ASP A 441 -20.91 32.52 -34.41
N ALA A 442 -20.29 33.69 -34.49
CA ALA A 442 -20.91 34.94 -34.09
C ALA A 442 -20.61 35.97 -35.18
N GLU A 443 -21.70 36.38 -35.84
CA GLU A 443 -21.89 37.64 -36.57
C GLU A 443 -21.35 37.69 -38.01
N ASP A 444 -22.29 37.57 -38.96
CA ASP A 444 -22.45 38.42 -40.16
C ASP A 444 -23.87 38.09 -40.70
N GLU A 445 -24.90 38.85 -40.35
CA GLU A 445 -25.43 40.05 -41.03
C GLU A 445 -26.69 39.72 -41.88
N GLU A 446 -27.73 40.54 -41.62
CA GLU A 446 -28.96 40.85 -42.39
C GLU A 446 -30.07 39.80 -42.63
#